data_AF-A0A8H7WLJ3-F1
#
_entry.id   AF-A0A8H7WLJ3-F1
#
_cell.length_a   1.000
_cell.length_b   1.000
_cell.length_c   1.000
_cell.angle_alpha   90.00
_cell.angle_beta   90.00
_cell.angle_gamma   90.00
#
_symmetry.space_group_name_H-M   'P 1'
#
loop_
_entity.id
_entity.type
_entity.pdbx_description
1 polymer ?
#
loop_
_entity_poly.entity_id
_entity_poly.type
_entity_poly.pdbx_seq_one_letter_code
_entity_poly.pdbx_strand_id
1 'polypeptide(L)'
;MRLLQCDTDGKFSLTQFAETDIPKYAILSHRWGAEEVTYDDLLDGTGKTKAGYGKIQFCGEQAMRDGLQYFWVDTCCIDKSNAVEYQHAINSMFRWYRDATKCYVYLPDVSRRRSVLADNTNESWESSFRRSEWFRRGWTLQELIAPASVDFFCKDKELLGNKVSLERHICNVTSIPARALRGSPLSDFSVAERMSWTECRETTYAEDKAYSLLGIFDVYMPLIYGEGKDRALARLREEIDKASRGSNREDFSITFSLSNAFDVEHFVARKDELSRIHKALRGDGSRRAVVLQGLGGIGKTQLSIAYAKRHKDDYSAIFWLNIKDEDSVKQSFAQLAKQISREHPLAIPVSNQETNQNLDEVVESVKAWLSLPNNTRWLMIYDNYDTPKLSGKTDPAAVDIRKFLPESYQGSIIITTRSSEVRLGQSIQVRKLSDIRDSLHFLDGHGKKEPLADRLSSPTFGI
;
A
#
# COMPACT_ATOMS: atom_id res chain seq x y z
N MET A 1 10.86 -15.27 -7.42
CA MET A 1 10.14 -15.79 -8.60
C MET A 1 10.82 -17.06 -9.09
N ARG A 2 10.09 -18.08 -9.53
CA ARG A 2 10.68 -19.27 -10.17
C ARG A 2 10.47 -19.21 -11.67
N LEU A 3 11.50 -19.52 -12.43
CA LEU A 3 11.48 -19.53 -13.90
C LEU A 3 11.89 -20.92 -14.41
N LEU A 4 11.36 -21.29 -15.57
CA LEU A 4 11.84 -22.42 -16.34
C LEU A 4 13.03 -22.02 -17.18
N GLN A 5 14.03 -22.88 -17.22
CA GLN A 5 15.15 -22.81 -18.14
C GLN A 5 15.05 -23.97 -19.13
N CYS A 6 15.19 -23.67 -20.42
CA CYS A 6 15.35 -24.69 -21.45
C CYS A 6 16.85 -25.04 -21.53
N ASP A 7 17.19 -26.32 -21.35
CA ASP A 7 18.55 -26.80 -21.65
C ASP A 7 18.73 -27.06 -23.16
N THR A 8 19.97 -27.30 -23.58
CA THR A 8 20.30 -27.58 -25.00
C THR A 8 19.67 -28.88 -25.52
N ASP A 9 19.21 -29.76 -24.63
CA ASP A 9 18.59 -31.04 -24.95
C ASP A 9 17.05 -30.96 -24.94
N GLY A 10 16.47 -29.76 -24.73
CA GLY A 10 15.03 -29.53 -24.69
C GLY A 10 14.35 -30.00 -23.41
N LYS A 11 15.09 -30.25 -22.32
CA LYS A 11 14.52 -30.47 -20.99
C LYS A 11 14.35 -29.14 -20.26
N PHE A 12 13.36 -29.11 -19.38
CA PHE A 12 13.07 -27.97 -18.54
C PHE A 12 13.58 -28.19 -17.12
N SER A 13 14.21 -27.16 -16.56
CA SER A 13 14.58 -27.11 -15.15
C SER A 13 14.02 -25.85 -14.51
N LEU A 14 13.59 -25.95 -13.25
CA LEU A 14 13.12 -24.80 -12.47
C LEU A 14 14.28 -24.15 -11.74
N THR A 15 14.40 -22.83 -11.87
CA THR A 15 15.40 -22.02 -11.16
C THR A 15 14.69 -20.93 -10.36
N GLN A 16 15.06 -20.78 -9.09
CA GLN A 16 14.53 -19.75 -8.20
C GLN A 16 15.41 -18.52 -8.20
N PHE A 17 14.79 -17.35 -8.35
CA PHE A 17 15.43 -16.04 -8.32
C PHE A 17 14.84 -15.17 -7.21
N ALA A 18 15.70 -14.37 -6.56
CA ALA A 18 15.28 -13.28 -5.69
C ALA A 18 14.60 -12.18 -6.53
N GLU A 19 13.73 -11.37 -5.92
CA GLU A 19 13.00 -10.30 -6.64
C GLU A 19 13.91 -9.24 -7.25
N THR A 20 15.12 -9.05 -6.69
CA THR A 20 16.11 -8.06 -7.16
C THR A 20 16.93 -8.54 -8.36
N ASP A 21 16.96 -9.84 -8.62
CA ASP A 21 17.92 -10.48 -9.54
C ASP A 21 17.22 -11.39 -10.57
N ILE A 22 16.03 -10.99 -11.02
CA ILE A 22 15.27 -11.73 -12.04
C ILE A 22 15.91 -11.46 -13.42
N PRO A 23 16.39 -12.49 -14.16
CA PRO A 23 16.97 -12.31 -15.48
C PRO A 23 15.89 -11.90 -16.49
N LYS A 24 16.26 -11.57 -17.74
CA LYS A 24 15.25 -11.41 -18.81
C LYS A 24 14.53 -12.74 -19.07
N TYR A 25 13.21 -12.71 -19.16
CA TYR A 25 12.38 -13.90 -19.37
C TYR A 25 11.20 -13.64 -20.30
N ALA A 26 10.71 -14.71 -20.91
CA ALA A 26 9.41 -14.75 -21.55
C ALA A 26 8.32 -15.22 -20.58
N ILE A 27 7.06 -14.89 -20.84
CA ILE A 27 5.92 -15.33 -20.03
C ILE A 27 4.82 -15.91 -20.92
N LEU A 28 4.25 -17.05 -20.53
CA LEU A 28 3.16 -17.68 -21.25
C LEU A 28 1.82 -17.23 -20.69
N SER A 29 1.01 -16.61 -21.53
CA SER A 29 -0.41 -16.41 -21.30
C SER A 29 -1.21 -17.48 -22.04
N HIS A 30 -2.02 -18.24 -21.31
CA HIS A 30 -2.79 -19.34 -21.90
C HIS A 30 -4.05 -19.65 -21.10
N ARG A 31 -4.99 -20.35 -21.74
CA ARG A 31 -6.14 -20.94 -21.05
C ARG A 31 -5.76 -22.32 -20.52
N TRP A 32 -6.02 -22.58 -19.24
CA TRP A 32 -5.90 -23.93 -18.69
C TRP A 32 -6.85 -24.90 -19.40
N GLY A 33 -6.32 -26.04 -19.83
CA GLY A 33 -7.03 -27.12 -20.48
C GLY A 33 -7.02 -28.40 -19.65
N ALA A 34 -7.27 -29.53 -20.31
CA ALA A 34 -7.12 -30.84 -19.68
C ALA A 34 -5.64 -31.12 -19.39
N GLU A 35 -5.38 -31.71 -18.21
CA GLU A 35 -4.07 -32.18 -17.79
C GLU A 35 -2.97 -31.11 -17.89
N GLU A 36 -3.12 -30.01 -17.14
CA GLU A 36 -2.03 -29.05 -16.98
C GLU A 36 -0.86 -29.69 -16.20
N VAL A 37 0.35 -29.31 -16.59
CA VAL A 37 1.57 -29.70 -15.88
C VAL A 37 1.70 -28.79 -14.66
N THR A 38 1.79 -29.39 -13.49
CA THR A 38 1.94 -28.70 -12.20
C THR A 38 3.41 -28.53 -11.84
N TYR A 39 3.66 -27.85 -10.72
CA TYR A 39 4.99 -27.78 -10.12
C TYR A 39 5.53 -29.18 -9.78
N ASP A 40 4.73 -30.00 -9.10
CA ASP A 40 5.13 -31.35 -8.70
C ASP A 40 5.42 -32.23 -9.92
N ASP A 41 4.63 -32.13 -10.98
CA ASP A 41 4.86 -32.90 -12.21
C ASP A 41 6.21 -32.60 -12.87
N LEU A 42 6.71 -31.36 -12.74
CA LEU A 42 8.03 -30.99 -13.24
C LEU A 42 9.15 -31.52 -12.36
N LEU A 43 8.98 -31.50 -11.03
CA LEU A 43 9.96 -32.06 -10.10
C LEU A 43 10.08 -33.57 -10.26
N ASP A 44 8.94 -34.25 -10.40
CA ASP A 44 8.87 -35.71 -10.52
C ASP A 44 9.15 -36.19 -11.96
N GLY A 45 9.19 -35.26 -12.93
CA GLY A 45 9.41 -35.57 -14.35
C GLY A 45 8.22 -36.28 -15.02
N THR A 46 7.05 -36.28 -14.40
CA THR A 46 5.83 -36.96 -14.88
C THR A 46 5.00 -36.12 -15.85
N GLY A 47 5.31 -34.82 -15.98
CA GLY A 47 4.54 -33.89 -16.81
C GLY A 47 4.57 -34.15 -18.32
N LYS A 48 5.57 -34.89 -18.84
CA LYS A 48 5.79 -35.04 -20.29
C LYS A 48 4.65 -35.73 -21.05
N THR A 49 3.88 -36.57 -20.37
CA THR A 49 2.74 -37.30 -20.95
C THR A 49 1.45 -36.50 -20.93
N LYS A 50 1.40 -35.38 -20.19
CA LYS A 50 0.20 -34.56 -20.03
C LYS A 50 -0.03 -33.67 -21.24
N ALA A 51 -1.29 -33.49 -21.63
CA ALA A 51 -1.66 -32.63 -22.75
C ALA A 51 -1.18 -31.18 -22.60
N GLY A 52 -1.10 -30.64 -21.37
CA GLY A 52 -0.59 -29.30 -21.09
C GLY A 52 0.90 -29.10 -21.40
N TYR A 53 1.70 -30.18 -21.48
CA TYR A 53 3.15 -30.09 -21.72
C TYR A 53 3.49 -29.42 -23.06
N GLY A 54 2.63 -29.59 -24.07
CA GLY A 54 2.82 -28.96 -25.38
C GLY A 54 2.86 -27.43 -25.33
N LYS A 55 2.19 -26.80 -24.35
CA LYS A 55 2.20 -25.34 -24.15
C LYS A 55 3.52 -24.87 -23.53
N ILE A 56 4.05 -25.63 -22.58
CA ILE A 56 5.37 -25.37 -21.97
C ILE A 56 6.44 -25.51 -23.05
N GLN A 57 6.38 -26.58 -23.84
CA GLN A 57 7.31 -26.79 -24.93
C GLN A 57 7.25 -25.67 -25.98
N PHE A 58 6.05 -25.26 -26.38
CA PHE A 58 5.86 -24.11 -27.25
C PHE A 58 6.52 -22.84 -26.67
N CYS A 59 6.26 -22.52 -25.40
CA CYS A 59 6.81 -21.33 -24.76
C CYS A 59 8.34 -21.36 -24.72
N GLY A 60 8.93 -22.49 -24.31
CA GLY A 60 10.38 -22.66 -24.28
C GLY A 60 11.02 -22.57 -25.67
N GLU A 61 10.46 -23.24 -26.67
CA GLU A 61 10.91 -23.15 -28.06
C GLU A 61 10.87 -21.72 -28.59
N GLN A 62 9.78 -20.99 -28.31
CA GLN A 62 9.62 -19.62 -28.78
C GLN A 62 10.53 -18.64 -28.03
N ALA A 63 10.69 -18.81 -26.71
CA ALA A 63 11.63 -18.03 -25.89
C ALA A 63 13.07 -18.17 -26.44
N MET A 64 13.49 -19.40 -26.75
CA MET A 64 14.81 -19.66 -27.32
C MET A 64 15.01 -18.99 -28.68
N ARG A 65 13.99 -18.98 -29.57
CA ARG A 65 14.05 -18.26 -30.85
C ARG A 65 14.21 -16.75 -30.67
N ASP A 66 13.64 -16.20 -29.61
CA ASP A 66 13.73 -14.77 -29.26
C ASP A 66 14.96 -14.45 -28.38
N GLY A 67 15.86 -15.42 -28.16
CA GLY A 67 17.09 -15.24 -27.40
C GLY A 67 16.89 -15.16 -25.87
N LEU A 68 15.79 -15.70 -25.36
CA LEU A 68 15.46 -15.73 -23.93
C LEU A 68 15.69 -17.13 -23.37
N GLN A 69 16.65 -17.24 -22.45
CA GLN A 69 17.00 -18.50 -21.78
C GLN A 69 15.93 -18.94 -20.76
N TYR A 70 15.23 -17.97 -20.17
CA TYR A 70 14.25 -18.20 -19.12
C TYR A 70 12.84 -17.86 -19.57
N PHE A 71 11.87 -18.63 -19.08
CA PHE A 71 10.46 -18.34 -19.29
C PHE A 71 9.61 -18.74 -18.09
N TRP A 72 8.39 -18.22 -18.02
CA TRP A 72 7.47 -18.45 -16.91
C TRP A 72 6.12 -18.99 -17.40
N VAL A 73 5.58 -19.95 -16.65
CA VAL A 73 4.26 -20.55 -16.85
C VAL A 73 3.60 -20.74 -15.48
N ASP A 74 2.43 -20.15 -15.28
CA ASP A 74 1.72 -20.11 -13.99
C ASP A 74 1.36 -21.50 -13.45
N THR A 75 1.13 -22.48 -14.33
CA THR A 75 0.74 -23.83 -13.94
C THR A 75 1.82 -24.59 -13.19
N CYS A 76 3.09 -24.35 -13.51
CA CYS A 76 4.22 -25.13 -13.00
C CYS A 76 5.35 -24.31 -12.37
N CYS A 77 5.36 -22.98 -12.57
CA CYS A 77 6.30 -22.08 -11.90
C CYS A 77 5.82 -21.64 -10.50
N ILE A 78 4.57 -21.96 -10.14
CA ILE A 78 3.99 -21.67 -8.82
C ILE A 78 3.66 -23.00 -8.13
N ASP A 79 4.12 -23.16 -6.89
CA ASP A 79 3.66 -24.24 -6.03
C ASP A 79 2.31 -23.82 -5.44
N LYS A 80 1.25 -24.35 -6.03
CA LYS A 80 -0.13 -24.07 -5.63
C LYS A 80 -0.52 -24.82 -4.35
N SER A 81 0.27 -25.81 -3.92
CA SER A 81 0.06 -26.51 -2.64
C SER A 81 0.52 -25.67 -1.45
N ASN A 82 1.48 -24.77 -1.68
CA ASN A 82 1.95 -23.81 -0.68
C ASN A 82 1.10 -22.52 -0.71
N ALA A 83 0.20 -22.38 0.26
CA ALA A 83 -0.71 -21.24 0.34
C ALA A 83 0.01 -19.87 0.44
N VAL A 84 1.17 -19.81 1.09
CA VAL A 84 1.95 -18.55 1.22
C VAL A 84 2.53 -18.16 -0.13
N GLU A 85 3.13 -19.12 -0.84
CA GLU A 85 3.66 -18.88 -2.18
C GLU A 85 2.54 -18.54 -3.17
N TYR A 86 1.43 -19.28 -3.14
CA TYR A 86 0.30 -19.02 -4.03
C TYR A 86 -0.28 -17.62 -3.81
N GLN A 87 -0.44 -17.19 -2.57
CA GLN A 87 -0.86 -15.83 -2.21
C GLN A 87 0.13 -14.77 -2.74
N HIS A 88 1.43 -14.96 -2.52
CA HIS A 88 2.47 -14.05 -3.02
C HIS A 88 2.47 -13.97 -4.54
N ALA A 89 2.34 -15.11 -5.21
CA ALA A 89 2.35 -15.22 -6.66
C ALA A 89 1.18 -14.47 -7.30
N ILE A 90 -0.04 -14.64 -6.79
CA ILE A 90 -1.21 -13.94 -7.30
C ILE A 90 -1.09 -12.43 -7.13
N ASN A 91 -0.60 -11.94 -5.99
CA ASN A 91 -0.37 -10.50 -5.77
C ASN A 91 0.80 -9.96 -6.62
N SER A 92 1.70 -10.82 -7.08
CA SER A 92 2.85 -10.45 -7.90
C SER A 92 2.60 -10.61 -9.40
N MET A 93 1.52 -11.30 -9.80
CA MET A 93 1.33 -11.76 -11.18
C MET A 93 1.31 -10.61 -12.19
N PHE A 94 0.63 -9.50 -11.88
CA PHE A 94 0.63 -8.33 -12.74
C PHE A 94 2.04 -7.79 -12.99
N ARG A 95 2.85 -7.68 -11.93
CA ARG A 95 4.25 -7.24 -12.02
C ARG A 95 5.06 -8.21 -12.88
N TRP A 96 4.89 -9.52 -12.68
CA TRP A 96 5.58 -10.52 -13.48
C TRP A 96 5.19 -10.49 -14.97
N TYR A 97 3.95 -10.18 -15.30
CA TYR A 97 3.55 -9.95 -16.70
C TYR A 97 4.11 -8.63 -17.25
N ARG A 98 4.08 -7.56 -16.45
CA ARG A 98 4.61 -6.24 -16.83
C ARG A 98 6.10 -6.27 -17.13
N ASP A 99 6.87 -6.94 -16.28
CA ASP A 99 8.34 -6.94 -16.32
C ASP A 99 8.90 -8.02 -17.28
N ALA A 100 8.03 -8.89 -17.83
CA ALA A 100 8.42 -9.87 -18.83
C ALA A 100 8.89 -9.20 -20.14
N THR A 101 9.96 -9.73 -20.74
CA THR A 101 10.49 -9.22 -22.02
C THR A 101 9.54 -9.52 -23.18
N LYS A 102 8.91 -10.70 -23.17
CA LYS A 102 7.92 -11.15 -24.15
C LYS A 102 6.79 -11.89 -23.47
N CYS A 103 5.55 -11.54 -23.77
CA CYS A 103 4.38 -12.35 -23.44
C CYS A 103 3.91 -13.11 -24.68
N TYR A 104 3.88 -14.44 -24.60
CA TYR A 104 3.34 -15.28 -25.66
C TYR A 104 1.93 -15.71 -25.30
N VAL A 105 0.96 -15.35 -26.13
CA VAL A 105 -0.43 -15.80 -25.99
C VAL A 105 -0.64 -17.00 -26.90
N TYR A 106 -0.93 -18.16 -26.33
CA TYR A 106 -1.21 -19.38 -27.08
C TYR A 106 -2.71 -19.66 -27.15
N LEU A 107 -3.26 -19.68 -28.36
CA LEU A 107 -4.70 -19.81 -28.65
C LEU A 107 -5.00 -21.19 -29.29
N PRO A 108 -5.29 -22.23 -28.49
CA PRO A 108 -5.52 -23.58 -29.00
C PRO A 108 -6.83 -23.72 -29.79
N ASP A 109 -7.72 -22.73 -29.73
CA ASP A 109 -9.02 -22.68 -30.40
C ASP A 109 -9.00 -21.84 -31.69
N VAL A 110 -7.84 -21.32 -32.10
CA VAL A 110 -7.64 -20.59 -33.35
C VAL A 110 -6.73 -21.41 -34.26
N SER A 111 -7.12 -21.61 -35.51
CA SER A 111 -6.25 -22.19 -36.55
C SER A 111 -6.18 -21.25 -37.75
N ARG A 112 -5.01 -21.26 -38.42
CA ARG A 112 -4.78 -20.47 -39.63
C ARG A 112 -5.24 -21.21 -40.89
N ARG A 113 -5.40 -22.53 -40.82
CA ARG A 113 -5.73 -23.37 -41.99
C ARG A 113 -7.20 -23.23 -42.37
N ARG A 114 -7.47 -23.01 -43.67
CA ARG A 114 -8.80 -23.18 -44.26
C ARG A 114 -9.20 -24.66 -44.13
N SER A 115 -10.37 -24.92 -43.54
CA SER A 115 -11.03 -26.21 -43.69
C SER A 115 -11.28 -26.44 -45.18
N VAL A 116 -10.66 -27.47 -45.77
CA VAL A 116 -10.88 -27.85 -47.17
C VAL A 116 -12.20 -28.65 -47.32
N LEU A 117 -12.85 -29.01 -46.21
CA LEU A 117 -13.89 -30.04 -46.17
C LEU A 117 -15.21 -29.60 -45.53
N ALA A 118 -15.42 -28.30 -45.23
CA ALA A 118 -16.69 -27.82 -44.67
C ALA A 118 -17.26 -26.64 -45.46
N ASP A 119 -18.38 -26.91 -46.10
CA ASP A 119 -19.44 -26.01 -46.60
C ASP A 119 -19.24 -24.49 -46.40
N ASN A 120 -19.18 -23.76 -47.53
CA ASN A 120 -19.60 -22.37 -47.79
C ASN A 120 -19.41 -21.25 -46.74
N THR A 121 -18.70 -21.49 -45.66
CA THR A 121 -18.36 -20.50 -44.63
C THR A 121 -16.86 -20.29 -44.70
N ASN A 122 -16.48 -19.27 -45.46
CA ASN A 122 -15.10 -18.83 -45.66
C ASN A 122 -14.60 -18.17 -44.36
N GLU A 123 -14.54 -18.94 -43.27
CA GLU A 123 -14.32 -18.39 -41.94
C GLU A 123 -12.82 -18.07 -41.76
N SER A 124 -12.49 -16.78 -41.84
CA SER A 124 -11.14 -16.26 -41.62
C SER A 124 -10.67 -16.59 -40.20
N TRP A 125 -9.37 -16.84 -40.01
CA TRP A 125 -8.74 -16.99 -38.69
C TRP A 125 -9.07 -15.81 -37.76
N GLU A 126 -9.33 -14.63 -38.33
CA GLU A 126 -9.77 -13.42 -37.61
C GLU A 126 -11.12 -13.63 -36.89
N SER A 127 -12.04 -14.39 -37.48
CA SER A 127 -13.33 -14.73 -36.87
C SER A 127 -13.12 -15.62 -35.64
N SER A 128 -12.33 -16.69 -35.78
CA SER A 128 -11.98 -17.58 -34.67
C SER A 128 -11.18 -16.86 -33.59
N PHE A 129 -10.26 -15.95 -33.97
CA PHE A 129 -9.54 -15.09 -33.04
C PHE A 129 -10.50 -14.25 -32.19
N ARG A 130 -11.48 -13.58 -32.82
CA ARG A 130 -12.47 -12.75 -32.10
C ARG A 130 -13.35 -13.56 -31.14
N ARG A 131 -13.56 -14.84 -31.42
CA ARG A 131 -14.36 -15.75 -30.59
C ARG A 131 -13.52 -16.57 -29.60
N SER A 132 -12.20 -16.39 -29.59
CA SER A 132 -11.33 -17.20 -28.76
C SER A 132 -11.73 -17.07 -27.29
N GLU A 133 -11.81 -18.21 -26.62
CA GLU A 133 -12.15 -18.28 -25.20
C GLU A 133 -11.12 -17.56 -24.33
N TRP A 134 -9.89 -17.36 -24.82
CA TRP A 134 -8.86 -16.62 -24.11
C TRP A 134 -9.32 -15.19 -23.75
N PHE A 135 -10.05 -14.52 -24.62
CA PHE A 135 -10.61 -13.18 -24.35
C PHE A 135 -11.70 -13.19 -23.27
N ARG A 136 -12.30 -14.36 -23.00
CA ARG A 136 -13.34 -14.55 -21.99
C ARG A 136 -12.78 -15.02 -20.65
N ARG A 137 -11.48 -15.22 -20.45
CA ARG A 137 -10.94 -15.61 -19.14
C ARG A 137 -10.66 -14.38 -18.28
N GLY A 138 -10.96 -14.43 -16.99
CA GLY A 138 -10.73 -13.32 -16.06
C GLY A 138 -9.26 -12.91 -15.98
N TRP A 139 -8.40 -13.88 -15.64
CA TRP A 139 -6.95 -13.66 -15.44
C TRP A 139 -6.23 -13.12 -16.69
N THR A 140 -6.65 -13.50 -17.89
CA THR A 140 -6.01 -13.04 -19.14
C THR A 140 -6.17 -11.54 -19.39
N LEU A 141 -6.99 -10.83 -18.60
CA LEU A 141 -7.08 -9.37 -18.65
C LEU A 141 -5.75 -8.72 -18.30
N GLN A 142 -5.18 -9.07 -17.16
CA GLN A 142 -3.88 -8.53 -16.75
C GLN A 142 -2.75 -9.06 -17.63
N GLU A 143 -2.87 -10.27 -18.16
CA GLU A 143 -1.89 -10.87 -19.08
C GLU A 143 -1.86 -10.15 -20.44
N LEU A 144 -2.96 -9.50 -20.83
CA LEU A 144 -3.06 -8.64 -22.00
C LEU A 144 -2.51 -7.23 -21.74
N ILE A 145 -2.90 -6.65 -20.59
CA ILE A 145 -2.69 -5.23 -20.29
C ILE A 145 -1.30 -4.96 -19.73
N ALA A 146 -0.81 -5.80 -18.82
CA ALA A 146 0.43 -5.54 -18.10
C ALA A 146 1.69 -5.58 -18.99
N PRO A 147 1.89 -6.58 -19.88
CA PRO A 147 3.12 -6.67 -20.65
C PRO A 147 3.21 -5.59 -21.73
N ALA A 148 4.42 -5.06 -21.94
CA ALA A 148 4.68 -4.13 -23.04
C ALA A 148 4.56 -4.83 -24.41
N SER A 149 5.04 -6.08 -24.53
CA SER A 149 5.02 -6.89 -25.76
C SER A 149 4.16 -8.13 -25.58
N VAL A 150 3.15 -8.31 -26.44
CA VAL A 150 2.29 -9.51 -26.48
C VAL A 150 2.22 -10.02 -27.92
N ASP A 151 2.64 -11.27 -28.14
CA ASP A 151 2.62 -11.95 -29.44
C ASP A 151 1.61 -13.10 -29.40
N PHE A 152 0.70 -13.15 -30.37
CA PHE A 152 -0.42 -14.09 -30.42
C PHE A 152 -0.13 -15.24 -31.38
N PHE A 153 -0.23 -16.47 -30.89
CA PHE A 153 0.04 -17.68 -31.64
C PHE A 153 -1.21 -18.58 -31.70
N CYS A 154 -1.44 -19.18 -32.86
CA CYS A 154 -2.53 -20.13 -33.05
C CYS A 154 -2.15 -21.53 -32.56
N LYS A 155 -3.11 -22.47 -32.63
CA LYS A 155 -2.91 -23.89 -32.30
C LYS A 155 -1.75 -24.54 -33.05
N ASP A 156 -1.48 -24.08 -34.27
CA ASP A 156 -0.41 -24.59 -35.13
C ASP A 156 0.99 -24.00 -34.77
N LYS A 157 1.10 -23.27 -33.64
CA LYS A 157 2.28 -22.54 -33.17
C LYS A 157 2.75 -21.43 -34.14
N GLU A 158 1.89 -20.98 -35.05
CA GLU A 158 2.19 -19.90 -35.98
C GLU A 158 1.79 -18.54 -35.43
N LEU A 159 2.61 -17.51 -35.69
CA LEU A 159 2.33 -16.14 -35.30
C LEU A 159 1.14 -15.58 -36.10
N LEU A 160 0.12 -15.12 -35.38
CA LEU A 160 -1.02 -14.40 -35.94
C LEU A 160 -0.75 -12.89 -36.04
N GLY A 161 -0.05 -12.36 -35.04
CA GLY A 161 0.29 -10.94 -34.93
C GLY A 161 0.66 -10.58 -33.49
N ASN A 162 0.86 -9.30 -33.24
CA ASN A 162 1.18 -8.78 -31.91
C ASN A 162 0.13 -7.78 -31.43
N LYS A 163 0.26 -7.33 -30.17
CA LYS A 163 -0.65 -6.36 -29.54
C LYS A 163 -0.90 -5.11 -30.38
N VAL A 164 0.11 -4.65 -31.12
CA VAL A 164 0.03 -3.46 -31.99
C VAL A 164 -0.67 -3.80 -33.31
N SER A 165 -0.25 -4.86 -34.00
CA SER A 165 -0.83 -5.23 -35.30
C SER A 165 -2.29 -5.71 -35.19
N LEU A 166 -2.67 -6.27 -34.03
CA LEU A 166 -4.02 -6.76 -33.74
C LEU A 166 -4.84 -5.80 -32.87
N GLU A 167 -4.36 -4.58 -32.60
CA GLU A 167 -5.00 -3.61 -31.70
C GLU A 167 -6.50 -3.45 -31.98
N ARG A 168 -6.86 -3.19 -33.25
CA ARG A 168 -8.27 -3.03 -33.65
C ARG A 168 -9.10 -4.29 -33.38
N HIS A 169 -8.54 -5.48 -33.55
CA HIS A 169 -9.23 -6.73 -33.24
C HIS A 169 -9.46 -6.86 -31.74
N ILE A 170 -8.43 -6.57 -30.94
CA ILE A 170 -8.47 -6.66 -29.47
C ILE A 170 -9.46 -5.65 -28.89
N CYS A 171 -9.40 -4.37 -29.30
CA CYS A 171 -10.33 -3.33 -28.86
C CYS A 171 -11.78 -3.72 -29.15
N ASN A 172 -12.07 -4.25 -30.34
CA ASN A 172 -13.43 -4.63 -30.71
C ASN A 172 -13.98 -5.81 -29.88
N VAL A 173 -13.12 -6.73 -29.46
CA VAL A 173 -13.53 -7.94 -28.70
C VAL A 173 -13.66 -7.64 -27.21
N THR A 174 -12.80 -6.77 -26.69
CA THR A 174 -12.65 -6.55 -25.24
C THR A 174 -13.24 -5.24 -24.74
N SER A 175 -13.60 -4.32 -25.64
CA SER A 175 -13.96 -2.94 -25.33
C SER A 175 -12.87 -2.13 -24.62
N ILE A 176 -11.65 -2.68 -24.54
CA ILE A 176 -10.49 -1.98 -23.96
C ILE A 176 -10.02 -0.92 -24.94
N PRO A 177 -9.84 0.34 -24.51
CA PRO A 177 -9.39 1.42 -25.38
C PRO A 177 -7.95 1.20 -25.87
N ALA A 178 -7.65 1.60 -27.11
CA ALA A 178 -6.32 1.48 -27.71
C ALA A 178 -5.22 2.10 -26.84
N ARG A 179 -5.50 3.23 -26.16
CA ARG A 179 -4.54 3.86 -25.24
C ARG A 179 -4.09 2.94 -24.08
N ALA A 180 -4.98 2.10 -23.56
CA ALA A 180 -4.62 1.12 -22.53
C ALA A 180 -3.70 0.02 -23.11
N LEU A 181 -4.01 -0.49 -24.30
CA LEU A 181 -3.18 -1.49 -24.98
C LEU A 181 -1.78 -0.96 -25.34
N ARG A 182 -1.66 0.34 -25.62
CA ARG A 182 -0.40 1.04 -25.88
C ARG A 182 0.40 1.38 -24.62
N GLY A 183 -0.13 1.10 -23.42
CA GLY A 183 0.59 1.27 -22.15
C GLY A 183 0.40 2.64 -21.49
N SER A 184 -0.69 3.37 -21.76
CA SER A 184 -1.05 4.51 -20.91
C SER A 184 -1.18 4.07 -19.44
N PRO A 185 -0.74 4.89 -18.47
CA PRO A 185 -0.90 4.60 -17.05
C PRO A 185 -2.35 4.20 -16.72
N LEU A 186 -2.52 3.12 -15.95
CA LEU A 186 -3.85 2.64 -15.56
C LEU A 186 -4.64 3.64 -14.71
N SER A 187 -3.95 4.58 -14.06
CA SER A 187 -4.53 5.72 -13.35
C SER A 187 -5.31 6.68 -14.26
N ASP A 188 -5.02 6.72 -15.56
CA ASP A 188 -5.70 7.59 -16.54
C ASP A 188 -7.09 7.08 -16.93
N PHE A 189 -7.49 5.93 -16.39
CA PHE A 189 -8.75 5.26 -16.62
C PHE A 189 -9.55 5.23 -15.32
N SER A 190 -10.82 5.64 -15.42
CA SER A 190 -11.70 5.66 -14.25
C SER A 190 -11.86 4.25 -13.67
N VAL A 191 -12.24 4.18 -12.39
CA VAL A 191 -12.55 2.89 -11.74
C VAL A 191 -13.64 2.14 -12.51
N ALA A 192 -14.69 2.86 -12.95
CA ALA A 192 -15.77 2.28 -13.74
C ALA A 192 -15.30 1.73 -15.08
N GLU A 193 -14.43 2.46 -15.78
CA GLU A 193 -13.87 2.04 -17.06
C GLU A 193 -13.03 0.77 -16.90
N ARG A 194 -12.12 0.72 -15.91
CA ARG A 194 -11.32 -0.48 -15.62
C ARG A 194 -12.18 -1.68 -15.20
N MET A 195 -13.23 -1.45 -14.41
CA MET A 195 -14.21 -2.49 -14.04
C MET A 195 -14.96 -3.02 -15.26
N SER A 196 -15.27 -2.18 -16.26
CA SER A 196 -15.99 -2.64 -17.47
C SER A 196 -15.18 -3.66 -18.29
N TRP A 197 -13.85 -3.64 -18.21
CA TRP A 197 -12.97 -4.56 -18.96
C TRP A 197 -13.11 -6.04 -18.54
N THR A 198 -13.78 -6.32 -17.42
CA THR A 198 -14.05 -7.69 -16.93
C THR A 198 -15.49 -8.18 -17.18
N GLU A 199 -16.37 -7.39 -17.76
CA GLU A 199 -17.80 -7.74 -17.90
C GLU A 199 -18.01 -9.02 -18.70
N CYS A 200 -17.36 -9.16 -19.86
CA CYS A 200 -17.47 -10.35 -20.71
C CYS A 200 -16.52 -11.50 -20.35
N ARG A 201 -15.83 -11.41 -19.20
CA ARG A 201 -14.88 -12.42 -18.74
C ARG A 201 -15.53 -13.39 -17.77
N GLU A 202 -14.97 -14.57 -17.59
CA GLU A 202 -15.45 -15.66 -16.77
C GLU A 202 -14.28 -16.25 -15.98
N THR A 203 -14.59 -16.74 -14.79
CA THR A 203 -13.60 -17.31 -13.86
C THR A 203 -14.06 -18.65 -13.34
N THR A 204 -13.11 -19.54 -13.05
CA THR A 204 -13.42 -20.86 -12.49
C THR A 204 -13.88 -20.73 -11.04
N TYR A 205 -13.12 -20.01 -10.22
CA TYR A 205 -13.56 -19.61 -8.89
C TYR A 205 -14.32 -18.29 -8.99
N ALA A 206 -15.41 -18.17 -8.25
CA ALA A 206 -16.26 -16.99 -8.32
C ALA A 206 -15.52 -15.74 -7.80
N GLU A 207 -14.65 -15.91 -6.79
CA GLU A 207 -13.84 -14.87 -6.17
C GLU A 207 -12.76 -14.31 -7.09
N ASP A 208 -12.28 -15.08 -8.07
CA ASP A 208 -11.29 -14.62 -9.05
C ASP A 208 -11.81 -13.45 -9.90
N LYS A 209 -13.14 -13.20 -9.93
CA LYS A 209 -13.71 -11.97 -10.48
C LYS A 209 -13.16 -10.71 -9.82
N ALA A 210 -12.79 -10.79 -8.54
CA ALA A 210 -12.11 -9.73 -7.83
C ALA A 210 -10.59 -9.88 -7.92
N TYR A 211 -10.06 -11.09 -7.67
CA TYR A 211 -8.61 -11.27 -7.55
C TYR A 211 -7.84 -11.04 -8.86
N SER A 212 -8.47 -11.29 -10.02
CA SER A 212 -7.87 -10.97 -11.33
C SER A 212 -7.72 -9.48 -11.62
N LEU A 213 -8.28 -8.61 -10.77
CA LEU A 213 -8.22 -7.16 -10.92
C LEU A 213 -7.21 -6.49 -9.98
N LEU A 214 -6.55 -7.22 -9.08
CA LEU A 214 -5.64 -6.65 -8.08
C LEU A 214 -4.55 -5.78 -8.73
N GLY A 215 -3.89 -6.30 -9.75
CA GLY A 215 -2.87 -5.54 -10.48
C GLY A 215 -3.40 -4.44 -11.40
N ILE A 216 -4.64 -4.58 -11.89
CA ILE A 216 -5.30 -3.53 -12.70
C ILE A 216 -5.58 -2.28 -11.84
N PHE A 217 -5.81 -2.48 -10.54
CA PHE A 217 -6.05 -1.42 -9.58
C PHE A 217 -4.84 -1.07 -8.71
N ASP A 218 -3.73 -1.81 -8.85
CA ASP A 218 -2.53 -1.69 -8.01
C ASP A 218 -2.85 -1.77 -6.51
N VAL A 219 -3.60 -2.81 -6.13
CA VAL A 219 -4.01 -3.07 -4.74
C VAL A 219 -3.61 -4.46 -4.29
N TYR A 220 -3.49 -4.64 -2.98
CA TYR A 220 -3.10 -5.90 -2.35
C TYR A 220 -4.18 -6.34 -1.37
N MET A 221 -4.58 -7.61 -1.41
CA MET A 221 -5.48 -8.18 -0.40
C MET A 221 -5.28 -9.69 -0.25
N PRO A 222 -5.55 -10.26 0.94
CA PRO A 222 -5.58 -11.71 1.15
C PRO A 222 -6.60 -12.42 0.25
N LEU A 223 -6.21 -13.56 -0.34
CA LEU A 223 -7.12 -14.44 -1.09
C LEU A 223 -7.82 -15.35 -0.09
N ILE A 224 -9.14 -15.30 -0.07
CA ILE A 224 -9.98 -16.14 0.77
C ILE A 224 -10.94 -16.89 -0.15
N TYR A 225 -10.50 -18.01 -0.71
CA TYR A 225 -11.37 -18.88 -1.50
C TYR A 225 -12.46 -19.49 -0.59
N GLY A 226 -13.72 -19.37 -1.01
CA GLY A 226 -14.89 -19.71 -0.20
C GLY A 226 -15.57 -18.50 0.45
N GLU A 227 -15.01 -17.29 0.37
CA GLU A 227 -15.69 -16.07 0.85
C GLU A 227 -16.86 -15.65 -0.05
N GLY A 228 -16.88 -16.15 -1.30
CA GLY A 228 -17.88 -15.80 -2.30
C GLY A 228 -17.58 -14.51 -3.05
N LYS A 229 -17.99 -14.48 -4.32
CA LYS A 229 -17.74 -13.38 -5.27
C LYS A 229 -18.08 -11.99 -4.72
N ASP A 230 -19.24 -11.83 -4.10
CA ASP A 230 -19.73 -10.51 -3.70
C ASP A 230 -18.92 -9.92 -2.54
N ARG A 231 -18.43 -10.76 -1.62
CA ARG A 231 -17.54 -10.33 -0.53
C ARG A 231 -16.14 -10.00 -1.05
N ALA A 232 -15.60 -10.83 -1.93
CA ALA A 232 -14.32 -10.57 -2.59
C ALA A 232 -14.34 -9.24 -3.36
N LEU A 233 -15.41 -8.96 -4.11
CA LEU A 233 -15.61 -7.69 -4.82
C LEU A 233 -15.80 -6.50 -3.86
N ALA A 234 -16.48 -6.67 -2.74
CA ALA A 234 -16.63 -5.63 -1.73
C ALA A 234 -15.27 -5.22 -1.13
N ARG A 235 -14.43 -6.21 -0.78
CA ARG A 235 -13.07 -5.96 -0.28
C ARG A 235 -12.18 -5.32 -1.33
N LEU A 236 -12.25 -5.77 -2.59
CA LEU A 236 -11.53 -5.13 -3.69
C LEU A 236 -11.90 -3.64 -3.79
N ARG A 237 -13.20 -3.31 -3.75
CA ARG A 237 -13.67 -1.91 -3.77
C ARG A 237 -13.15 -1.11 -2.59
N GLU A 238 -13.11 -1.69 -1.40
CA GLU A 238 -12.55 -1.05 -0.20
C GLU A 238 -11.07 -0.72 -0.39
N GLU A 239 -10.27 -1.65 -0.93
CA GLU A 239 -8.85 -1.41 -1.23
C GLU A 239 -8.65 -0.37 -2.34
N ILE A 240 -9.50 -0.38 -3.38
CA ILE A 240 -9.49 0.65 -4.43
C ILE A 240 -9.81 2.02 -3.84
N ASP A 241 -10.78 2.10 -2.94
CA ASP A 241 -11.14 3.36 -2.28
C ASP A 241 -10.01 3.84 -1.36
N LYS A 242 -9.36 2.93 -0.63
CA LYS A 242 -8.17 3.24 0.17
C LYS A 242 -7.03 3.76 -0.71
N ALA A 243 -6.74 3.09 -1.82
CA ALA A 243 -5.71 3.48 -2.77
C ALA A 243 -6.03 4.83 -3.46
N SER A 244 -7.30 5.07 -3.81
CA SER A 244 -7.76 6.31 -4.43
C SER A 244 -7.72 7.49 -3.45
N ARG A 245 -7.98 7.23 -2.16
CA ARG A 245 -7.74 8.20 -1.07
C ARG A 245 -6.25 8.47 -0.85
N GLY A 246 -5.38 7.56 -1.29
CA GLY A 246 -3.92 7.72 -1.32
C GLY A 246 -3.38 8.41 -2.59
N SER A 247 -4.03 8.22 -3.75
CA SER A 247 -3.54 8.66 -5.06
C SER A 247 -4.01 10.07 -5.48
N ASN A 248 -5.07 10.62 -4.89
CA ASN A 248 -5.53 12.01 -5.11
C ASN A 248 -5.08 12.98 -4.01
N ARG A 249 -3.79 12.95 -3.66
CA ARG A 249 -3.20 13.94 -2.78
C ARG A 249 -1.89 14.41 -3.39
N GLU A 250 -1.73 15.72 -3.53
CA GLU A 250 -0.44 16.32 -3.24
C GLU A 250 0.06 15.64 -1.97
N ASP A 251 1.12 14.83 -2.07
CA ASP A 251 1.54 13.99 -0.96
C ASP A 251 2.04 14.88 0.17
N PHE A 252 1.18 15.31 1.08
CA PHE A 252 1.54 16.14 2.23
C PHE A 252 2.36 15.34 3.28
N SER A 253 3.08 14.30 2.84
CA SER A 253 3.96 13.50 3.68
C SER A 253 5.15 14.35 4.12
N ILE A 254 5.46 14.27 5.41
CA ILE A 254 6.66 14.87 5.98
C ILE A 254 7.29 13.83 6.89
N THR A 255 8.59 13.61 6.70
CA THR A 255 9.37 12.67 7.50
C THR A 255 9.21 12.96 9.00
N PHE A 256 8.66 11.99 9.74
CA PHE A 256 8.47 12.12 11.18
C PHE A 256 9.81 12.28 11.90
N SER A 257 9.99 13.40 12.60
CA SER A 257 11.17 13.68 13.40
C SER A 257 10.78 14.15 14.81
N LEU A 258 11.30 13.47 15.82
CA LEU A 258 11.20 13.86 17.23
C LEU A 258 12.42 14.65 17.71
N SER A 259 13.18 15.27 16.80
CA SER A 259 14.39 16.05 17.14
C SER A 259 14.15 17.13 18.22
N ASN A 260 12.91 17.57 18.41
CA ASN A 260 12.50 18.56 19.42
C ASN A 260 11.87 17.96 20.69
N ALA A 261 11.77 16.63 20.83
CA ALA A 261 11.14 15.96 21.97
C ALA A 261 12.11 14.95 22.60
N PHE A 262 12.40 15.11 23.89
CA PHE A 262 13.24 14.17 24.64
C PHE A 262 12.56 12.79 24.68
N ASP A 263 13.11 11.86 23.91
CA ASP A 263 12.70 10.47 23.88
C ASP A 263 13.24 9.74 25.12
N VAL A 264 12.38 8.99 25.81
CA VAL A 264 12.79 8.15 26.94
C VAL A 264 12.50 6.71 26.52
N GLU A 265 13.52 5.84 26.54
CA GLU A 265 13.44 4.45 26.04
C GLU A 265 12.38 3.59 26.75
N HIS A 266 11.87 4.01 27.91
CA HIS A 266 10.98 3.20 28.74
C HIS A 266 9.71 3.98 29.14
N PHE A 267 8.65 3.88 28.34
CA PHE A 267 7.32 4.42 28.66
C PHE A 267 6.40 3.33 29.21
N VAL A 268 6.04 3.44 30.50
CA VAL A 268 5.17 2.45 31.17
C VAL A 268 3.69 2.83 31.02
N ALA A 269 2.92 1.82 30.58
CA ALA A 269 1.47 1.64 30.59
C ALA A 269 0.56 2.85 30.89
N ARG A 270 0.04 3.45 29.80
CA ARG A 270 -1.14 4.34 29.77
C ARG A 270 -2.12 3.94 28.68
N LYS A 271 -2.43 2.64 28.63
CA LYS A 271 -3.24 2.05 27.55
C LYS A 271 -4.63 2.66 27.47
N ASP A 272 -5.23 2.98 28.61
CA ASP A 272 -6.55 3.59 28.69
C ASP A 272 -6.55 5.03 28.18
N GLU A 273 -5.59 5.84 28.61
CA GLU A 273 -5.46 7.20 28.10
C GLU A 273 -5.13 7.22 26.61
N LEU A 274 -4.23 6.36 26.13
CA LEU A 274 -3.93 6.21 24.70
C LEU A 274 -5.17 5.82 23.88
N SER A 275 -5.97 4.87 24.38
CA SER A 275 -7.23 4.47 23.75
C SER A 275 -8.23 5.62 23.69
N ARG A 276 -8.34 6.40 24.77
CA ARG A 276 -9.20 7.60 24.82
C ARG A 276 -8.72 8.70 23.87
N ILE A 277 -7.42 8.94 23.76
CA ILE A 277 -6.85 9.86 22.76
C ILE A 277 -7.23 9.38 21.36
N HIS A 278 -7.02 8.10 21.06
CA HIS A 278 -7.34 7.55 19.74
C HIS A 278 -8.83 7.69 19.39
N LYS A 279 -9.72 7.38 20.34
CA LYS A 279 -11.17 7.53 20.17
C LYS A 279 -11.57 8.99 19.91
N ALA A 280 -11.02 9.92 20.69
CA ALA A 280 -11.29 11.34 20.55
C ALA A 280 -10.84 11.92 19.20
N LEU A 281 -9.72 11.42 18.66
CA LEU A 281 -9.16 11.88 17.39
C LEU A 281 -9.76 11.21 16.14
N ARG A 282 -10.58 10.15 16.28
CA ARG A 282 -11.25 9.51 15.13
C ARG A 282 -12.49 10.27 14.61
N GLY A 283 -13.13 11.09 15.45
CA GLY A 283 -14.11 12.12 15.09
C GLY A 283 -15.47 11.66 14.56
N ASP A 284 -16.49 12.43 14.93
CA ASP A 284 -17.94 12.30 14.67
C ASP A 284 -18.53 13.52 13.91
N GLY A 285 -17.66 14.38 13.37
CA GLY A 285 -18.03 15.65 12.71
C GLY A 285 -17.55 16.91 13.45
N SER A 286 -17.03 16.78 14.68
CA SER A 286 -16.41 17.87 15.45
C SER A 286 -14.89 18.02 15.21
N ARG A 287 -14.28 19.15 15.63
CA ARG A 287 -12.81 19.36 15.55
C ARG A 287 -12.10 18.27 16.37
N ARG A 288 -11.22 17.51 15.74
CA ARG A 288 -10.47 16.39 16.36
C ARG A 288 -9.35 16.93 17.25
N ALA A 289 -9.72 17.44 18.42
CA ALA A 289 -8.79 18.02 19.37
C ALA A 289 -8.90 17.35 20.75
N VAL A 290 -7.75 17.04 21.34
CA VAL A 290 -7.62 16.47 22.69
C VAL A 290 -6.80 17.40 23.56
N VAL A 291 -7.26 17.64 24.79
CA VAL A 291 -6.52 18.41 25.80
C VAL A 291 -6.10 17.48 26.93
N LEU A 292 -4.80 17.19 27.02
CA LEU A 292 -4.20 16.44 28.12
C LEU A 292 -3.92 17.38 29.29
N GLN A 293 -4.63 17.17 30.40
CA GLN A 293 -4.57 18.00 31.60
C GLN A 293 -3.95 17.23 32.77
N GLY A 294 -3.11 17.87 33.57
CA GLY A 294 -2.54 17.22 34.75
C GLY A 294 -1.33 17.97 35.32
N LEU A 295 -0.88 17.54 36.50
CA LEU A 295 0.23 18.17 37.22
C LEU A 295 1.55 18.20 36.40
N GLY A 296 2.47 19.09 36.78
CA GLY A 296 3.82 19.10 36.22
C GLY A 296 4.52 17.75 36.44
N GLY A 297 5.29 17.28 35.46
CA GLY A 297 6.02 16.00 35.56
C GLY A 297 5.16 14.73 35.47
N ILE A 298 3.83 14.84 35.36
CA ILE A 298 2.94 13.66 35.31
C ILE A 298 3.03 12.87 33.99
N GLY A 299 3.92 13.21 33.04
CA GLY A 299 4.10 12.46 31.80
C GLY A 299 3.09 12.74 30.67
N LYS A 300 2.49 13.95 30.62
CA LYS A 300 1.61 14.35 29.50
C LYS A 300 2.36 14.36 28.16
N THR A 301 3.53 14.99 28.15
CA THR A 301 4.46 15.03 27.01
C THR A 301 4.81 13.63 26.51
N GLN A 302 5.21 12.74 27.42
CA GLN A 302 5.54 11.35 27.07
C GLN A 302 4.35 10.56 26.54
N LEU A 303 3.14 10.82 27.04
CA LEU A 303 1.91 10.23 26.51
C LEU A 303 1.62 10.68 25.07
N SER A 304 1.83 11.96 24.76
CA SER A 304 1.72 12.48 23.38
C SER A 304 2.74 11.85 22.43
N ILE A 305 4.00 11.70 22.88
CA ILE A 305 5.07 11.04 22.10
C ILE A 305 4.71 9.57 21.82
N ALA A 306 4.29 8.84 22.86
CA ALA A 306 3.88 7.44 22.72
C ALA A 306 2.71 7.26 21.75
N TYR A 307 1.73 8.16 21.78
CA TYR A 307 0.63 8.17 20.82
C TYR A 307 1.13 8.42 19.40
N ALA A 308 1.94 9.46 19.20
CA ALA A 308 2.49 9.82 17.90
C ALA A 308 3.29 8.68 17.27
N LYS A 309 4.17 8.02 18.04
CA LYS A 309 4.95 6.86 17.58
C LYS A 309 4.06 5.68 17.18
N ARG A 310 3.04 5.36 17.99
CA ARG A 310 2.16 4.22 17.78
C ARG A 310 1.25 4.38 16.56
N HIS A 311 0.86 5.61 16.26
CA HIS A 311 -0.10 5.95 15.20
C HIS A 311 0.56 6.72 14.06
N LYS A 312 1.89 6.65 13.91
CA LYS A 312 2.62 7.44 12.92
C LYS A 312 2.10 7.23 11.49
N ASP A 313 1.71 6.00 11.17
CA ASP A 313 1.27 5.60 9.83
C ASP A 313 -0.19 6.04 9.54
N ASP A 314 -0.94 6.47 10.56
CA ASP A 314 -2.28 7.04 10.40
C ASP A 314 -2.22 8.49 9.86
N TYR A 315 -1.07 9.16 9.98
CA TYR A 315 -0.87 10.57 9.65
C TYR A 315 0.13 10.75 8.50
N SER A 316 -0.09 11.78 7.65
CA SER A 316 0.88 12.19 6.63
C SER A 316 1.99 13.08 7.19
N ALA A 317 1.67 13.89 8.21
CA ALA A 317 2.66 14.73 8.88
C ALA A 317 2.35 14.79 10.38
N ILE A 318 3.39 14.76 11.22
CA ILE A 318 3.26 14.97 12.67
C ILE A 318 4.20 16.10 13.06
N PHE A 319 3.63 17.15 13.65
CA PHE A 319 4.36 18.33 14.07
C PHE A 319 4.33 18.51 15.58
N TRP A 320 5.47 18.88 16.14
CA TRP A 320 5.63 19.17 17.55
C TRP A 320 5.92 20.65 17.77
N LEU A 321 5.10 21.32 18.57
CA LEU A 321 5.20 22.75 18.86
C LEU A 321 5.33 22.97 20.36
N ASN A 322 6.27 23.83 20.76
CA ASN A 322 6.40 24.28 22.13
C ASN A 322 5.66 25.62 22.31
N ILE A 323 4.60 25.66 23.13
CA ILE A 323 3.76 26.84 23.35
C ILE A 323 3.88 27.38 24.78
N LYS A 324 5.12 27.52 25.24
CA LYS A 324 5.45 28.13 26.54
C LYS A 324 5.08 29.63 26.59
N ASP A 325 5.36 30.34 25.50
CA ASP A 325 5.14 31.78 25.31
C ASP A 325 4.98 32.07 23.80
N GLU A 326 4.64 33.31 23.44
CA GLU A 326 4.31 33.70 22.06
C GLU A 326 5.53 33.54 21.11
N ASP A 327 6.73 33.85 21.59
CA ASP A 327 7.96 33.71 20.80
C ASP A 327 8.30 32.23 20.56
N SER A 328 8.15 31.37 21.57
CA SER A 328 8.42 29.93 21.47
C SER A 328 7.53 29.25 20.43
N VAL A 329 6.25 29.61 20.37
CA VAL A 329 5.33 29.04 19.37
C VAL A 329 5.68 29.56 17.97
N LYS A 330 5.94 30.86 17.80
CA LYS A 330 6.36 31.45 16.52
C LYS A 330 7.65 30.82 15.99
N GLN A 331 8.64 30.58 16.84
CA GLN A 331 9.86 29.86 16.48
C GLN A 331 9.59 28.40 16.09
N SER A 332 8.67 27.72 16.79
CA SER A 332 8.24 26.36 16.41
C SER A 332 7.63 26.36 15.00
N PHE A 333 6.75 27.32 14.67
CA PHE A 333 6.19 27.48 13.33
C PHE A 333 7.26 27.73 12.25
N ALA A 334 8.30 28.52 12.55
CA ALA A 334 9.42 28.70 11.64
C ALA A 334 10.19 27.40 11.35
N GLN A 335 10.34 26.53 12.34
CA GLN A 335 10.92 25.20 12.14
C GLN A 335 10.02 24.29 11.30
N LEU A 336 8.70 24.30 11.55
CA LEU A 336 7.71 23.60 10.75
C LEU A 336 7.76 24.04 9.28
N ALA A 337 7.82 25.35 9.03
CA ALA A 337 7.93 25.90 7.68
C ALA A 337 9.19 25.40 6.96
N LYS A 338 10.33 25.34 7.65
CA LYS A 338 11.57 24.74 7.11
C LYS A 338 11.42 23.25 6.80
N GLN A 339 10.71 22.49 7.65
CA GLN A 339 10.44 21.06 7.41
C GLN A 339 9.54 20.86 6.19
N ILE A 340 8.42 21.60 6.12
CA ILE A 340 7.50 21.56 4.99
C ILE A 340 8.23 21.92 3.70
N SER A 341 9.06 22.96 3.70
CA SER A 341 9.75 23.43 2.49
C SER A 341 10.85 22.48 1.99
N ARG A 342 11.42 21.63 2.85
CA ARG A 342 12.39 20.61 2.44
C ARG A 342 11.74 19.52 1.59
N GLU A 343 10.57 19.06 2.01
CA GLU A 343 9.81 18.00 1.34
C GLU A 343 8.91 18.57 0.23
N HIS A 344 8.43 19.81 0.41
CA HIS A 344 7.52 20.54 -0.48
C HIS A 344 8.04 21.95 -0.81
N PRO A 345 9.04 22.10 -1.69
CA PRO A 345 9.69 23.40 -1.96
C PRO A 345 8.76 24.49 -2.52
N LEU A 346 7.64 24.10 -3.13
CA LEU A 346 6.65 25.04 -3.69
C LEU A 346 5.54 25.43 -2.70
N ALA A 347 5.46 24.78 -1.53
CA ALA A 347 4.36 24.95 -0.59
C ALA A 347 4.49 26.20 0.28
N ILE A 348 5.71 26.55 0.69
CA ILE A 348 6.00 27.72 1.53
C ILE A 348 7.26 28.41 0.99
N PRO A 349 7.18 29.67 0.52
CA PRO A 349 8.35 30.40 0.06
C PRO A 349 9.25 30.76 1.26
N VAL A 350 10.22 29.91 1.57
CA VAL A 350 11.24 30.24 2.58
C VAL A 350 12.35 31.01 1.86
N SER A 351 12.38 32.32 2.05
CA SER A 351 13.49 33.16 1.58
C SER A 351 14.79 32.73 2.26
N ASN A 352 15.82 32.39 1.48
CA ASN A 352 17.13 31.92 1.95
C ASN A 352 17.97 33.00 2.67
N GLN A 353 17.36 34.03 3.27
CA GLN A 353 18.06 35.09 4.01
C GLN A 353 17.63 35.11 5.48
N GLU A 354 18.54 34.71 6.36
CA GLU A 354 18.35 34.49 7.79
C GLU A 354 18.07 35.76 8.64
N THR A 355 17.71 36.91 8.06
CA THR A 355 17.81 38.18 8.82
C THR A 355 16.57 39.06 8.97
N ASN A 356 15.38 38.70 8.45
CA ASN A 356 14.13 39.37 8.82
C ASN A 356 12.88 38.64 8.28
N GLN A 357 12.74 37.34 8.54
CA GLN A 357 11.46 36.69 8.27
C GLN A 357 10.44 37.13 9.32
N ASN A 358 9.36 37.77 8.88
CA ASN A 358 8.24 38.11 9.73
C ASN A 358 7.58 36.81 10.22
N LEU A 359 7.82 36.45 11.49
CA LEU A 359 7.35 35.19 12.06
C LEU A 359 5.82 35.06 12.02
N ASP A 360 5.08 36.17 12.01
CA ASP A 360 3.62 36.16 11.89
C ASP A 360 3.17 35.71 10.48
N GLU A 361 3.88 36.13 9.42
CA GLU A 361 3.60 35.67 8.04
C GLU A 361 3.91 34.17 7.87
N VAL A 362 4.94 33.68 8.57
CA VAL A 362 5.30 32.26 8.57
C VAL A 362 4.20 31.43 9.24
N VAL A 363 3.67 31.90 10.37
CA VAL A 363 2.54 31.25 11.05
C VAL A 363 1.33 31.15 10.12
N GLU A 364 0.96 32.24 9.44
CA GLU A 364 -0.18 32.23 8.51
C GLU A 364 0.06 31.32 7.29
N SER A 365 1.28 31.29 6.75
CA SER A 365 1.62 30.41 5.61
C SER A 365 1.50 28.93 5.97
N VAL A 366 1.99 28.53 7.15
CA VAL A 366 1.85 27.15 7.64
C VAL A 366 0.39 26.82 7.92
N LYS A 367 -0.39 27.73 8.54
CA LYS A 367 -1.83 27.54 8.76
C LYS A 367 -2.60 27.38 7.45
N ALA A 368 -2.26 28.15 6.42
CA ALA A 368 -2.84 28.04 5.09
C ALA A 368 -2.53 26.67 4.46
N TRP A 369 -1.28 26.22 4.53
CA TRP A 369 -0.87 24.89 4.04
C TRP A 369 -1.61 23.74 4.75
N LEU A 370 -1.75 23.83 6.08
CA LEU A 370 -2.52 22.85 6.89
C LEU A 370 -4.02 22.87 6.55
N SER A 371 -4.52 23.99 6.03
CA SER A 371 -5.93 24.20 5.69
C SER A 371 -6.27 23.89 4.22
N LEU A 372 -5.30 23.44 3.41
CA LEU A 372 -5.54 23.03 2.03
C LEU A 372 -6.61 21.91 1.96
N PRO A 373 -7.57 21.92 1.01
CA PRO A 373 -8.72 21.03 1.02
C PRO A 373 -8.39 19.52 1.12
N ASN A 374 -7.24 19.12 0.59
CA ASN A 374 -6.80 17.74 0.60
C ASN A 374 -5.84 17.41 1.75
N ASN A 375 -5.39 18.39 2.56
CA ASN A 375 -4.43 18.18 3.64
C ASN A 375 -5.13 17.86 4.98
N THR A 376 -5.65 16.64 5.15
CA THR A 376 -6.53 16.28 6.30
C THR A 376 -5.93 15.30 7.31
N ARG A 377 -4.73 14.77 7.04
CA ARG A 377 -4.11 13.70 7.85
C ARG A 377 -2.87 14.16 8.62
N TRP A 378 -2.79 15.43 8.99
CA TRP A 378 -1.73 15.91 9.87
C TRP A 378 -2.11 15.79 11.35
N LEU A 379 -1.12 15.69 12.23
CA LEU A 379 -1.24 15.77 13.68
C LEU A 379 -0.39 16.92 14.20
N MET A 380 -1.00 17.87 14.91
CA MET A 380 -0.26 18.92 15.63
C MET A 380 -0.28 18.64 17.14
N ILE A 381 0.90 18.60 17.74
CA ILE A 381 1.08 18.44 19.18
C ILE A 381 1.60 19.77 19.76
N TYR A 382 0.72 20.48 20.47
CA TYR A 382 1.05 21.70 21.20
C TYR A 382 1.42 21.32 22.64
N ASP A 383 2.71 21.31 22.94
CA ASP A 383 3.24 20.96 24.26
C ASP A 383 3.51 22.21 25.11
N ASN A 384 3.35 22.08 26.43
CA ASN A 384 3.61 23.12 27.44
C ASN A 384 2.70 24.37 27.39
N TYR A 385 1.41 24.22 27.07
CA TYR A 385 0.44 25.32 27.10
C TYR A 385 0.00 25.68 28.52
N ASP A 386 0.92 26.10 29.38
CA ASP A 386 0.70 26.28 30.82
C ASP A 386 0.21 27.68 31.23
N THR A 387 0.36 28.69 30.34
CA THR A 387 -0.03 30.10 30.54
C THR A 387 -1.11 30.54 29.52
N PRO A 388 -2.33 29.97 29.58
CA PRO A 388 -3.39 30.30 28.64
C PRO A 388 -3.92 31.73 28.85
N LYS A 389 -4.14 32.46 27.75
CA LYS A 389 -4.83 33.76 27.81
C LYS A 389 -6.33 33.53 28.01
N LEU A 390 -6.82 33.89 29.19
CA LEU A 390 -8.20 33.71 29.62
C LEU A 390 -8.89 35.06 29.78
N SER A 391 -10.19 35.12 29.47
CA SER A 391 -11.00 36.33 29.59
C SER A 391 -10.91 36.92 31.00
N GLY A 392 -10.44 38.17 31.11
CA GLY A 392 -10.34 38.90 32.38
C GLY A 392 -8.98 38.87 33.08
N LYS A 393 -7.95 38.18 32.55
CA LYS A 393 -6.57 38.21 33.08
C LYS A 393 -5.64 38.94 32.11
N THR A 394 -4.95 39.98 32.58
CA THR A 394 -3.91 40.73 31.85
C THR A 394 -2.52 40.24 32.24
N ASP A 395 -2.24 38.96 32.00
CA ASP A 395 -0.88 38.45 32.05
C ASP A 395 -0.21 38.71 30.69
N PRO A 396 0.84 39.55 30.61
CA PRO A 396 1.54 39.84 29.36
C PRO A 396 2.25 38.61 28.78
N ALA A 397 2.53 37.57 29.58
CA ALA A 397 3.11 36.31 29.12
C ALA A 397 2.05 35.28 28.65
N ALA A 398 0.76 35.60 28.78
CA ALA A 398 -0.30 34.68 28.43
C ALA A 398 -0.53 34.60 26.91
N VAL A 399 -0.52 33.38 26.39
CA VAL A 399 -0.66 33.11 24.96
C VAL A 399 -2.09 32.73 24.63
N ASP A 400 -2.65 33.32 23.58
CA ASP A 400 -3.91 32.83 23.01
C ASP A 400 -3.62 31.80 21.91
N ILE A 401 -3.64 30.51 22.28
CA ILE A 401 -3.39 29.41 21.33
C ILE A 401 -4.31 29.44 20.11
N ARG A 402 -5.51 30.03 20.21
CA ARG A 402 -6.48 30.08 19.10
C ARG A 402 -5.94 30.84 17.89
N LYS A 403 -5.01 31.78 18.09
CA LYS A 403 -4.32 32.49 17.00
C LYS A 403 -3.44 31.58 16.15
N PHE A 404 -2.93 30.51 16.76
CA PHE A 404 -1.99 29.56 16.18
C PHE A 404 -2.66 28.28 15.68
N LEU A 405 -3.94 28.07 16.00
CA LEU A 405 -4.69 26.93 15.49
C LEU A 405 -5.03 27.13 14.00
N PRO A 406 -4.94 26.09 13.16
CA PRO A 406 -5.45 26.15 11.79
C PRO A 406 -6.94 26.51 11.76
N GLU A 407 -7.36 27.25 10.74
CA GLU A 407 -8.76 27.64 10.55
C GLU A 407 -9.62 26.43 10.17
N SER A 408 -9.07 25.51 9.38
CA SER A 408 -9.73 24.25 9.02
C SER A 408 -9.86 23.31 10.22
N TYR A 409 -10.97 22.57 10.24
CA TYR A 409 -11.29 21.55 11.25
C TYR A 409 -10.76 20.16 10.87
N GLN A 410 -10.09 20.06 9.72
CA GLN A 410 -9.38 18.86 9.30
C GLN A 410 -8.10 18.65 10.13
N GLY A 411 -7.52 17.45 10.05
CA GLY A 411 -6.36 17.09 10.87
C GLY A 411 -6.72 16.80 12.34
N SER A 412 -5.69 16.48 13.12
CA SER A 412 -5.81 16.12 14.54
C SER A 412 -4.92 17.02 15.40
N ILE A 413 -5.38 17.34 16.61
CA ILE A 413 -4.67 18.22 17.55
C ILE A 413 -4.58 17.57 18.92
N ILE A 414 -3.39 17.58 19.51
CA ILE A 414 -3.17 17.26 20.93
C ILE A 414 -2.57 18.49 21.60
N ILE A 415 -3.13 18.88 22.75
CA ILE A 415 -2.63 19.99 23.56
C ILE A 415 -2.26 19.44 24.93
N THR A 416 -1.07 19.73 25.45
CA THR A 416 -0.69 19.41 26.84
C THR A 416 -0.69 20.69 27.68
N THR A 417 -1.28 20.62 28.88
CA THR A 417 -1.36 21.77 29.80
C THR A 417 -1.49 21.34 31.26
N ARG A 418 -1.02 22.19 32.17
CA ARG A 418 -1.30 22.12 33.62
C ARG A 418 -2.63 22.79 33.98
N SER A 419 -3.18 23.65 33.11
CA SER A 419 -4.42 24.36 33.36
C SER A 419 -5.64 23.49 33.08
N SER A 420 -6.52 23.35 34.08
CA SER A 420 -7.81 22.69 33.95
C SER A 420 -8.87 23.56 33.27
N GLU A 421 -8.55 24.84 33.00
CA GLU A 421 -9.46 25.85 32.44
C GLU A 421 -9.49 25.84 30.89
N VAL A 422 -8.55 25.13 30.25
CA VAL A 422 -8.49 25.02 28.78
C VAL A 422 -9.57 24.07 28.24
N ARG A 423 -10.46 24.58 27.37
CA ARG A 423 -11.60 23.86 26.79
C ARG A 423 -11.60 23.94 25.25
N LEU A 424 -10.55 23.44 24.62
CA LEU A 424 -10.35 23.49 23.15
C LEU A 424 -10.52 22.13 22.46
N GLY A 425 -11.09 21.16 23.16
CA GLY A 425 -11.27 19.78 22.68
C GLY A 425 -11.68 18.86 23.82
N GLN A 426 -11.69 17.55 23.55
CA GLN A 426 -12.01 16.54 24.56
C GLN A 426 -10.92 16.54 25.64
N SER A 427 -11.29 16.86 26.87
CA SER A 427 -10.37 16.91 28.00
C SER A 427 -10.10 15.50 28.56
N ILE A 428 -8.82 15.14 28.69
CA ILE A 428 -8.37 13.90 29.30
C ILE A 428 -7.46 14.24 30.47
N GLN A 429 -7.95 13.97 31.68
CA GLN A 429 -7.18 14.14 32.90
C GLN A 429 -6.15 13.00 33.03
N VAL A 430 -4.87 13.35 32.99
CA VAL A 430 -3.75 12.45 33.24
C VAL A 430 -3.53 12.35 34.74
N ARG A 431 -3.68 11.14 35.28
CA ARG A 431 -3.61 10.86 36.71
C ARG A 431 -2.26 10.23 37.09
N LYS A 432 -1.97 10.17 38.40
CA LYS A 432 -0.87 9.37 38.93
C LYS A 432 -1.13 7.90 38.58
N LEU A 433 -0.07 7.15 38.29
CA LEU A 433 -0.15 5.71 38.07
C LEU A 433 -0.72 5.06 39.34
N SER A 434 -1.81 4.33 39.20
CA SER A 434 -2.50 3.67 40.31
C SER A 434 -2.05 2.22 40.53
N ASP A 435 -1.44 1.57 39.52
CA ASP A 435 -0.88 0.23 39.66
C ASP A 435 0.55 0.32 40.21
N ILE A 436 0.81 -0.42 41.29
CA ILE A 436 2.12 -0.54 41.94
C ILE A 436 3.12 -1.21 40.99
N ARG A 437 2.67 -2.12 40.11
CA ARG A 437 3.52 -2.78 39.11
C ARG A 437 4.02 -1.82 38.04
N ASP A 438 3.19 -0.89 37.59
CA ASP A 438 3.59 0.16 36.64
C ASP A 438 4.59 1.15 37.27
N SER A 439 4.43 1.40 38.58
CA SER A 439 5.36 2.24 39.35
C SER A 439 6.71 1.54 39.58
N LEU A 440 6.71 0.21 39.78
CA LEU A 440 7.92 -0.62 39.89
C LEU A 440 8.67 -0.72 38.56
N HIS A 441 7.95 -0.87 37.44
CA HIS A 441 8.54 -0.92 36.10
C HIS A 441 9.21 0.41 35.69
N PHE A 442 8.76 1.54 36.25
CA PHE A 442 9.39 2.85 36.10
C PHE A 442 10.70 2.98 36.91
N LEU A 443 10.75 2.37 38.10
CA LEU A 443 11.91 2.37 38.99
C LEU A 443 13.03 1.45 38.50
N ASP A 444 12.70 0.27 37.95
CA ASP A 444 13.68 -0.68 37.39
C ASP A 444 14.44 -0.09 36.19
N GLY A 445 13.81 0.77 35.39
CA GLY A 445 14.45 1.42 34.24
C GLY A 445 15.53 2.45 34.59
N HIS A 446 15.63 2.88 35.86
CA HIS A 446 16.59 3.92 36.30
C HIS A 446 17.63 3.42 37.33
N GLY A 447 17.52 2.16 37.79
CA GLY A 447 18.43 1.59 38.78
C GLY A 447 19.41 0.58 38.18
N LYS A 448 20.69 0.94 38.05
CA LYS A 448 21.74 -0.09 38.06
C LYS A 448 21.77 -0.73 39.45
N LYS A 449 20.97 -1.77 39.69
CA LYS A 449 21.19 -2.81 40.72
C LYS A 449 20.19 -3.95 40.53
N GLU A 450 20.70 -5.16 40.77
CA GLU A 450 20.02 -6.45 40.57
C GLU A 450 18.57 -6.51 41.06
N PRO A 451 17.72 -7.36 40.43
CA PRO A 451 16.31 -7.46 40.79
C PRO A 451 16.13 -7.85 42.26
N LEU A 452 15.41 -7.01 43.01
CA LEU A 452 15.00 -7.26 44.40
C LEU A 452 13.97 -8.40 44.54
N ALA A 453 13.57 -9.03 43.42
CA ALA A 453 12.56 -10.08 43.39
C ALA A 453 13.04 -11.43 43.95
N ASP A 454 14.36 -11.67 44.03
CA ASP A 454 14.91 -12.98 44.43
C ASP A 454 15.29 -13.12 45.92
N ARG A 455 14.94 -12.16 46.79
CA ARG A 455 15.26 -12.21 48.23
C ARG A 455 14.12 -12.62 49.17
N LEU A 456 12.95 -12.98 48.66
CA LEU A 456 11.81 -13.39 49.51
C LEU A 456 11.41 -14.87 49.38
N SER A 457 12.26 -15.69 48.78
CA SER A 457 12.02 -17.13 48.58
C SER A 457 13.21 -18.00 49.02
N SER A 458 13.64 -17.86 50.27
CA SER A 458 14.47 -18.90 50.91
C SER A 458 14.24 -18.96 52.44
N PRO A 459 13.55 -20.00 52.95
CA PRO A 459 13.58 -20.33 54.37
C PRO A 459 14.45 -21.59 54.59
N THR A 460 15.70 -21.39 55.02
CA THR A 460 16.65 -22.43 55.51
C THR A 460 17.89 -21.68 56.03
N PHE A 461 18.49 -21.80 57.22
CA PHE A 461 18.42 -22.59 58.47
C PHE A 461 18.85 -21.59 59.59
N GLY A 462 18.34 -21.60 60.83
CA GLY A 462 18.60 -22.61 61.86
C GLY A 462 19.85 -22.27 62.70
N ILE A 463 19.66 -21.63 63.87
CA ILE A 463 20.08 -21.99 65.25
C ILE A 463 19.45 -20.96 66.19
#